data_AF-A0A8J8D8H9-F1
#
_entry.id   AF-A0A8J8D8H9-F1
#
_cell.length_a   1.000
_cell.length_b   1.000
_cell.length_c   1.000
_cell.angle_alpha   90.00
_cell.angle_beta   90.00
_cell.angle_gamma   90.00
#
_symmetry.space_group_name_H-M   'P 1'
#
loop_
_entity.id
_entity.type
_entity.pdbx_description
1 polymer ?
#
loop_
_entity_poly.entity_id
_entity_poly.type
_entity_poly.pdbx_seq_one_letter_code
_entity_poly.pdbx_strand_id
1 'polypeptide(L)'
;MLKKIAELNSGAILITGDGKRLAKIYINAWSKDGRRVLAEYIPFQVNGDVYIGPPFESDDFDVYLIINPLSRSKAERQRLQKWLGEHRDKLILLYEHKYVKDSITRYRIKDFIDYLIAYKRETVGFERVDVMRLEDGRIVESKTYVRRY
;
A
#
# COMPACT_ATOMS: atom_id res chain seq x y z
N MET A 1 -13.28 -5.00 -5.42
CA MET A 1 -12.35 -4.05 -4.80
C MET A 1 -10.91 -4.51 -4.98
N LEU A 2 -10.51 -5.69 -4.47
CA LEU A 2 -9.12 -6.19 -4.64
C LEU A 2 -8.65 -6.25 -6.11
N LYS A 3 -9.49 -6.76 -7.03
CA LYS A 3 -9.20 -6.78 -8.48
C LYS A 3 -9.06 -5.37 -9.06
N LYS A 4 -9.99 -4.47 -8.71
CA LYS A 4 -9.94 -3.06 -9.15
C LYS A 4 -8.62 -2.37 -8.75
N ILE A 5 -8.10 -2.67 -7.55
CA ILE A 5 -6.82 -2.12 -7.08
C ILE A 5 -5.65 -2.60 -7.96
N ALA A 6 -5.66 -3.86 -8.40
CA ALA A 6 -4.62 -4.39 -9.28
C ALA A 6 -4.62 -3.74 -10.66
N GLU A 7 -5.76 -3.19 -11.11
CA GLU A 7 -5.95 -2.57 -12.42
C GLU A 7 -5.80 -1.04 -12.38
N LEU A 8 -5.42 -0.45 -11.23
CA LEU A 8 -5.20 0.99 -11.12
C LEU A 8 -4.01 1.43 -11.98
N ASN A 9 -4.07 2.68 -12.46
CA ASN A 9 -2.95 3.35 -13.15
C ASN A 9 -2.25 4.37 -12.26
N SER A 10 -2.95 4.88 -11.25
CA SER A 10 -2.44 5.81 -10.23
C SER A 10 -3.21 5.61 -8.93
N GLY A 11 -2.65 6.15 -7.84
CA GLY A 11 -3.25 6.13 -6.51
C GLY A 11 -2.36 5.48 -5.46
N ALA A 12 -2.66 5.77 -4.19
CA ALA A 12 -1.93 5.31 -3.03
C ALA A 12 -2.74 4.27 -2.23
N ILE A 13 -2.13 3.12 -1.98
CA ILE A 13 -2.72 1.97 -1.33
C ILE A 13 -1.92 1.63 -0.10
N LEU A 14 -2.56 1.67 1.07
CA LEU A 14 -1.96 1.25 2.34
C LEU A 14 -2.37 -0.18 2.68
N ILE A 15 -1.40 -1.09 2.74
CA ILE A 15 -1.56 -2.44 3.28
C ILE A 15 -1.02 -2.45 4.70
N THR A 16 -1.80 -2.97 5.64
CA THR A 16 -1.44 -3.03 7.06
C THR A 16 -1.55 -4.45 7.60
N GLY A 17 -0.82 -4.74 8.67
CA GLY A 17 -0.85 -6.02 9.36
C GLY A 17 0.02 -7.11 8.73
N ASP A 18 1.09 -6.73 8.03
CA ASP A 18 2.02 -7.67 7.39
C ASP A 18 1.36 -8.50 6.27
N GLY A 19 0.54 -7.84 5.45
CA GLY A 19 -0.15 -8.43 4.28
C GLY A 19 0.78 -8.78 3.12
N LYS A 20 1.92 -9.43 3.38
CA LYS A 20 3.01 -9.74 2.44
C LYS A 20 2.54 -10.35 1.12
N ARG A 21 1.60 -11.29 1.21
CA ARG A 21 1.04 -11.97 0.03
C ARG A 21 0.26 -11.01 -0.86
N LEU A 22 -0.52 -10.11 -0.29
CA LEU A 22 -1.28 -9.11 -1.03
C LEU A 22 -0.34 -8.10 -1.68
N ALA A 23 0.66 -7.62 -0.94
CA ALA A 23 1.69 -6.74 -1.47
C ALA A 23 2.42 -7.35 -2.68
N LYS A 24 2.85 -8.63 -2.56
CA LYS A 24 3.45 -9.38 -3.66
C LYS A 24 2.53 -9.48 -4.88
N ILE A 25 1.25 -9.74 -4.68
CA ILE A 25 0.28 -9.85 -5.79
C ILE A 25 0.21 -8.52 -6.55
N TYR A 26 0.11 -7.39 -5.85
CA TYR A 26 0.01 -6.08 -6.49
C TYR A 26 1.29 -5.67 -7.23
N ILE A 27 2.45 -5.81 -6.58
CA ILE A 27 3.73 -5.50 -7.24
C ILE A 27 3.93 -6.37 -8.48
N ASN A 28 3.63 -7.66 -8.40
CA ASN A 28 3.74 -8.55 -9.56
C ASN A 28 2.74 -8.21 -10.67
N ALA A 29 1.53 -7.78 -10.32
CA ALA A 29 0.54 -7.37 -11.31
C ALA A 29 1.04 -6.13 -12.08
N TRP A 30 1.43 -5.08 -11.35
CA TRP A 30 1.88 -3.84 -11.98
C TRP A 30 3.20 -4.00 -12.73
N SER A 31 4.15 -4.79 -12.22
CA SER A 31 5.42 -5.05 -12.91
C SER A 31 5.22 -5.82 -14.22
N LYS A 32 4.25 -6.76 -14.27
CA LYS A 32 3.93 -7.50 -15.51
C LYS A 32 3.37 -6.62 -16.62
N ASP A 33 2.77 -5.49 -16.28
CA ASP A 33 2.26 -4.51 -17.25
C ASP A 33 3.38 -3.61 -17.83
N GLY A 34 4.65 -3.97 -17.60
CA GLY A 34 5.82 -3.25 -18.12
C GLY A 34 6.24 -2.03 -17.30
N ARG A 35 5.64 -1.83 -16.13
CA ARG A 35 5.87 -0.66 -15.27
C ARG A 35 7.17 -0.80 -14.49
N ARG A 36 7.93 0.30 -14.40
CA ARG A 36 9.15 0.36 -13.61
C ARG A 36 8.78 0.54 -12.14
N VAL A 37 9.23 -0.40 -11.31
CA VAL A 37 8.96 -0.39 -9.87
C VAL A 37 10.22 0.01 -9.09
N LEU A 38 10.10 1.00 -8.20
CA LEU A 38 11.11 1.33 -7.19
C LEU A 38 10.62 0.91 -5.81
N ALA A 39 11.46 0.21 -5.07
CA ALA A 39 11.18 -0.22 -3.71
C ALA A 39 12.28 0.25 -2.74
N GLU A 40 11.90 0.69 -1.55
CA GLU A 40 12.88 0.90 -0.47
C GLU A 40 13.57 -0.40 -0.05
N TYR A 41 12.77 -1.45 0.02
CA TYR A 41 13.17 -2.79 0.36
C TYR A 41 12.10 -3.76 -0.13
N ILE A 42 12.52 -4.96 -0.51
CA ILE A 42 11.62 -5.99 -1.02
C ILE A 42 11.55 -7.13 0.02
N PRO A 43 10.46 -7.24 0.80
CA PRO A 43 10.33 -8.33 1.78
C PRO A 43 9.99 -9.68 1.13
N PHE A 44 9.70 -9.75 -0.17
CA PHE A 44 9.16 -10.92 -0.86
C PHE A 44 9.71 -11.08 -2.28
N GLN A 45 9.81 -12.31 -2.79
CA GLN A 45 10.19 -12.52 -4.18
C GLN A 45 9.15 -11.94 -5.15
N VAL A 46 9.62 -11.09 -6.07
CA VAL A 46 8.85 -10.45 -7.14
C VAL A 46 9.15 -11.10 -8.48
N ASN A 47 8.16 -11.12 -9.37
CA ASN A 47 8.29 -11.64 -10.73
C ASN A 47 8.28 -10.45 -11.70
N GLY A 48 9.45 -9.88 -11.96
CA GLY A 48 9.66 -8.72 -12.82
C GLY A 48 10.80 -7.84 -12.30
N ASP A 49 11.12 -6.78 -13.04
CA ASP A 49 12.22 -5.88 -12.69
C ASP A 49 11.79 -4.89 -11.61
N VAL A 50 12.45 -4.96 -10.46
CA VAL A 50 12.26 -4.03 -9.35
C VAL A 50 13.61 -3.48 -8.92
N TYR A 51 13.68 -2.16 -8.86
CA TYR A 51 14.86 -1.41 -8.47
C TYR A 51 14.78 -1.13 -6.97
N ILE A 52 15.92 -1.21 -6.29
CA ILE A 52 16.01 -0.92 -4.86
C ILE A 52 16.72 0.42 -4.68
N GLY A 53 16.10 1.34 -3.95
CA GLY A 53 16.66 2.66 -3.72
C GLY A 53 15.76 3.60 -2.91
N PRO A 54 16.22 4.82 -2.64
CA PRO A 54 15.46 5.83 -1.92
C PRO A 54 14.27 6.34 -2.75
N PRO A 55 13.02 6.21 -2.27
CA PRO A 55 11.81 6.51 -3.06
C PRO A 55 11.61 8.01 -3.29
N PHE A 56 12.27 8.86 -2.50
CA PHE A 56 12.10 10.31 -2.55
C PHE A 56 13.16 11.03 -3.37
N GLU A 57 14.00 10.28 -4.10
CA GLU A 57 15.13 10.82 -4.89
C GLU A 57 15.03 10.49 -6.37
N SER A 58 13.96 9.81 -6.81
CA SER A 58 13.74 9.46 -8.21
C SER A 58 12.26 9.49 -8.56
N ASP A 59 11.93 10.25 -9.61
CA ASP A 59 10.55 10.43 -10.11
C ASP A 59 10.28 9.67 -11.42
N ASP A 60 11.28 8.91 -11.90
CA ASP A 60 11.27 8.19 -13.18
C ASP A 60 10.57 6.83 -13.13
N PHE A 61 9.95 6.49 -12.00
CA PHE A 61 9.27 5.22 -11.78
C PHE A 61 7.75 5.39 -11.85
N ASP A 62 7.07 4.32 -12.22
CA ASP A 62 5.61 4.28 -12.32
C ASP A 62 4.98 3.81 -11.01
N VAL A 63 5.70 2.95 -10.28
CA VAL A 63 5.25 2.28 -9.07
C VAL A 63 6.28 2.43 -7.96
N TYR A 64 5.83 2.79 -6.77
CA TYR A 64 6.65 2.94 -5.57
C TYR A 64 6.21 1.99 -4.47
N LEU A 65 7.14 1.26 -3.86
CA LEU A 65 6.93 0.47 -2.66
C LEU A 65 7.64 1.13 -1.47
N ILE A 66 6.85 1.63 -0.53
CA ILE A 66 7.30 2.35 0.66
C ILE A 66 6.98 1.53 1.90
N ILE A 67 7.98 1.27 2.73
CA ILE A 67 7.90 0.38 3.89
C ILE A 67 7.67 1.19 5.18
N ASN A 68 6.84 0.64 6.07
CA ASN A 68 6.53 1.13 7.41
C ASN A 68 6.23 2.64 7.50
N PRO A 69 5.33 3.17 6.64
CA PRO A 69 5.07 4.61 6.57
C PRO A 69 4.50 5.18 7.88
N LEU A 70 3.81 4.38 8.70
CA LEU A 70 3.22 4.82 9.97
C LEU A 70 4.23 4.81 11.12
N SER A 71 5.25 3.96 11.01
CA SER A 71 6.28 3.75 12.04
C SER A 71 7.49 4.67 11.88
N ARG A 72 7.51 5.51 10.82
CA ARG A 72 8.54 6.53 10.59
C ARG A 72 8.56 7.63 11.64
N SER A 73 9.70 8.32 11.74
CA SER A 73 9.85 9.52 12.57
C SER A 73 8.84 10.62 12.15
N LYS A 74 8.61 11.61 13.02
CA LYS A 74 7.69 12.72 12.71
C LYS A 74 8.11 13.48 11.44
N ALA A 75 9.39 13.76 11.29
CA ALA A 75 9.94 14.47 10.14
C ALA A 75 9.77 13.67 8.84
N GLU A 76 10.09 12.38 8.87
CA GLU A 76 9.91 11.51 7.70
C GLU A 76 8.45 11.31 7.32
N ARG A 77 7.53 11.24 8.30
CA ARG A 77 6.08 11.20 8.01
C ARG A 77 5.59 12.46 7.32
N GLN A 78 6.11 13.64 7.70
CA GLN A 78 5.80 14.90 7.02
C GLN A 78 6.38 14.93 5.60
N ARG A 79 7.63 14.48 5.42
CA ARG A 79 8.26 14.33 4.09
C ARG A 79 7.44 13.41 3.19
N LEU A 80 7.04 12.24 3.72
CA LEU A 80 6.20 11.30 2.98
C LEU A 80 4.85 11.91 2.61
N GLN A 81 4.16 12.57 3.52
CA GLN A 81 2.86 13.22 3.23
C GLN A 81 2.98 14.27 2.13
N LYS A 82 4.02 15.11 2.19
CA LYS A 82 4.30 16.08 1.14
C LYS A 82 4.53 15.37 -0.21
N TRP A 83 5.40 14.36 -0.22
CA TRP A 83 5.72 13.60 -1.43
C TRP A 83 4.48 12.90 -2.03
N LEU A 84 3.64 12.26 -1.20
CA LEU A 84 2.36 11.66 -1.64
C LEU A 84 1.40 12.71 -2.23
N GLY A 85 1.41 13.93 -1.70
CA GLY A 85 0.62 15.04 -2.23
C GLY A 85 1.09 15.53 -3.60
N GLU A 86 2.39 15.44 -3.87
CA GLU A 86 3.02 15.86 -5.13
C GLU A 86 2.92 14.77 -6.22
N HIS A 87 2.82 13.49 -5.85
CA HIS A 87 2.87 12.33 -6.76
C HIS A 87 1.53 11.59 -6.88
N ARG A 88 0.43 12.33 -6.99
CA ARG A 88 -0.93 11.75 -7.13
C ARG A 88 -1.15 11.02 -8.46
N ASP A 89 -0.29 11.25 -9.44
CA ASP A 89 -0.26 10.59 -10.74
C ASP A 89 0.43 9.21 -10.72
N LYS A 90 1.14 8.86 -9.63
CA LYS A 90 1.88 7.60 -9.50
C LYS A 90 1.07 6.50 -8.81
N LEU A 91 1.51 5.24 -8.97
CA LEU A 91 1.05 4.14 -8.12
C LEU A 91 1.95 3.96 -6.92
N ILE A 92 1.36 3.97 -5.73
CA ILE A 92 2.13 3.95 -4.50
C ILE A 92 1.58 2.87 -3.57
N LEU A 93 2.41 1.88 -3.28
CA LEU A 93 2.11 0.84 -2.30
C LEU A 93 2.83 1.14 -0.99
N LEU A 94 2.04 1.48 0.01
CA LEU A 94 2.44 1.72 1.37
C LEU A 94 2.30 0.40 2.14
N TYR A 95 3.42 -0.23 2.53
CA TYR A 95 3.43 -1.51 3.22
C TYR A 95 3.77 -1.33 4.70
N GLU A 96 2.80 -1.56 5.58
CA GLU A 96 2.95 -1.43 7.02
C GLU A 96 2.84 -2.79 7.72
N HIS A 97 3.85 -3.12 8.53
CA HIS A 97 3.82 -4.36 9.32
C HIS A 97 2.80 -4.25 10.45
N LYS A 98 2.64 -3.06 11.05
CA LYS A 98 1.63 -2.82 12.07
C LYS A 98 0.22 -2.98 11.50
N TYR A 99 -0.66 -3.68 12.20
CA TYR A 99 -2.08 -3.73 11.86
C TYR A 99 -2.78 -2.40 12.18
N VAL A 100 -3.42 -1.81 11.16
CA VAL A 100 -4.21 -0.58 11.29
C VAL A 100 -5.46 -0.72 10.42
N LYS A 101 -6.62 -0.70 11.07
CA LYS A 101 -7.94 -0.70 10.43
C LYS A 101 -8.68 0.59 10.82
N ASP A 102 -9.59 0.53 11.78
CA ASP A 102 -10.41 1.69 12.19
C ASP A 102 -9.56 2.81 12.82
N SER A 103 -8.39 2.44 13.35
CA SER A 103 -7.40 3.39 13.86
C SER A 103 -6.73 4.23 12.77
N ILE A 104 -6.95 3.95 11.48
CA ILE A 104 -6.44 4.77 10.36
C ILE A 104 -6.88 6.23 10.48
N THR A 105 -8.07 6.47 11.05
CA THR A 105 -8.63 7.80 11.31
C THR A 105 -7.72 8.70 12.16
N ARG A 106 -6.82 8.10 12.95
CA ARG A 106 -5.84 8.81 13.80
C ARG A 106 -4.58 9.23 13.05
N TYR A 107 -4.40 8.75 11.82
CA TYR A 107 -3.21 9.01 11.01
C TYR A 107 -3.54 9.98 9.88
N ARG A 108 -2.76 11.06 9.75
CA ARG A 108 -2.89 12.03 8.64
C ARG A 108 -2.71 11.42 7.25
N ILE A 109 -2.02 10.28 7.15
CA ILE A 109 -1.85 9.59 5.87
C ILE A 109 -3.19 9.17 5.24
N LYS A 110 -4.27 9.07 6.04
CA LYS A 110 -5.61 8.77 5.54
C LYS A 110 -6.07 9.74 4.45
N ASP A 111 -5.61 10.99 4.50
CA ASP A 111 -5.96 12.04 3.55
C ASP A 111 -5.14 11.92 2.23
N PHE A 112 -4.20 10.97 2.18
CA PHE A 112 -3.28 10.73 1.06
C PHE A 112 -3.41 9.34 0.43
N ILE A 113 -4.30 8.48 0.94
CA ILE A 113 -4.52 7.14 0.41
C ILE A 113 -5.91 7.01 -0.19
N ASP A 114 -6.01 6.25 -1.27
CA ASP A 114 -7.27 5.92 -1.94
C ASP A 114 -7.85 4.62 -1.41
N TYR A 115 -6.98 3.71 -0.96
CA TYR A 115 -7.37 2.41 -0.40
C TYR A 115 -6.60 2.06 0.86
N LEU A 116 -7.30 1.46 1.82
CA LEU A 116 -6.73 0.76 2.96
C LEU A 116 -7.07 -0.74 2.85
N ILE A 117 -6.06 -1.59 2.97
CA ILE A 117 -6.18 -3.04 3.04
C ILE A 117 -5.63 -3.48 4.40
N ALA A 118 -6.52 -3.75 5.34
CA ALA A 118 -6.17 -4.26 6.66
C ALA A 118 -6.19 -5.79 6.64
N TYR A 119 -5.01 -6.41 6.70
CA TYR A 119 -4.85 -7.86 6.74
C TYR A 119 -4.69 -8.34 8.18
N LYS A 120 -5.46 -9.36 8.56
CA LYS A 120 -5.34 -10.00 9.87
C LYS A 120 -5.37 -11.51 9.72
N ARG A 121 -4.36 -12.18 10.28
CA ARG A 121 -4.35 -13.63 10.47
C ARG A 121 -5.07 -13.95 11.78
N GLU A 122 -6.16 -14.70 11.71
CA GLU A 122 -6.88 -15.17 12.90
C GLU A 122 -6.35 -16.56 13.31
N THR A 123 -6.49 -16.90 14.59
CA THR A 123 -5.87 -18.06 15.25
C THR A 123 -6.34 -19.43 14.75
N VAL A 124 -7.38 -19.51 13.92
CA VAL A 124 -8.03 -20.79 13.53
C VAL A 124 -7.99 -21.02 12.00
N GLY A 125 -6.87 -20.69 11.34
CA GLY A 125 -6.73 -20.94 9.91
C GLY A 125 -7.65 -20.07 9.03
N PHE A 126 -8.01 -18.89 9.51
CA PHE A 126 -8.77 -17.91 8.75
C PHE A 126 -7.92 -16.66 8.50
N GLU A 127 -7.89 -16.21 7.25
CA GLU A 127 -7.37 -14.90 6.90
C GLU A 127 -8.54 -13.94 6.70
N ARG A 128 -8.48 -12.79 7.33
CA ARG A 128 -9.43 -11.69 7.13
C ARG A 128 -8.73 -10.53 6.44
N VAL A 129 -9.37 -10.02 5.39
CA VAL A 129 -8.92 -8.84 4.65
C VAL A 129 -10.08 -7.85 4.62
N ASP A 130 -9.96 -6.75 5.35
CA ASP A 130 -10.88 -5.62 5.23
C ASP A 130 -10.28 -4.63 4.22
N VAL A 131 -11.02 -4.33 3.15
CA VAL A 131 -10.63 -3.34 2.14
C VAL A 131 -11.57 -2.15 2.24
N MET A 132 -11.02 -0.95 2.33
CA MET A 132 -11.75 0.30 2.42
C MET A 132 -11.29 1.23 1.31
N ARG A 133 -12.24 1.91 0.66
CA ARG A 133 -11.98 3.00 -0.26
C ARG A 133 -12.16 4.32 0.48
N LEU A 134 -11.22 5.24 0.30
CA LEU A 134 -11.23 6.54 0.94
C LEU A 134 -11.40 7.64 -0.12
N GLU A 135 -12.16 8.67 0.23
CA GLU A 135 -12.22 9.96 -0.48
C GLU A 135 -12.06 11.06 0.57
N ASP A 136 -11.13 11.98 0.36
CA ASP A 136 -10.80 13.07 1.29
C ASP A 136 -10.61 12.58 2.75
N GLY A 137 -9.96 11.43 2.89
CA GLY A 137 -9.69 10.80 4.19
C GLY A 137 -10.91 10.28 4.94
N ARG A 138 -12.05 10.10 4.25
CA ARG A 138 -13.28 9.48 4.74
C ARG A 138 -13.52 8.16 4.02
N ILE A 139 -13.99 7.14 4.75
CA ILE A 139 -14.33 5.85 4.15
C ILE A 139 -15.67 6.00 3.41
N VAL A 140 -15.66 5.74 2.11
CA VAL A 140 -16.85 5.82 1.24
C VAL A 140 -17.35 4.45 0.79
N GLU A 141 -16.50 3.43 0.83
CA GLU A 141 -16.85 2.05 0.50
C GLU A 141 -16.02 1.10 1.36
N SER A 142 -16.59 -0.03 1.76
CA SER A 142 -15.84 -1.08 2.46
C SER A 142 -16.29 -2.48 2.04
N LYS A 143 -15.36 -3.43 2.05
CA LYS A 143 -15.64 -4.84 1.77
C LYS A 143 -14.69 -5.75 2.54
N THR A 144 -15.26 -6.75 3.18
CA THR A 144 -14.52 -7.78 3.93
C THR A 144 -14.43 -9.05 3.11
N TYR A 145 -13.24 -9.63 3.06
CA TYR A 145 -12.98 -10.95 2.49
C TYR A 145 -12.46 -11.85 3.59
N VAL A 146 -12.95 -13.08 3.61
CA VAL A 146 -12.49 -14.12 4.54
C VAL A 146 -12.07 -15.32 3.71
N ARG A 147 -10.85 -15.80 3.94
CA ARG A 147 -10.38 -17.06 3.40
C ARG A 147 -10.35 -18.09 4.51
N ARG A 148 -11.00 -19.22 4.26
CA ARG A 148 -10.94 -20.44 5.08
C ARG A 148 -9.88 -21.36 4.48
N TYR A 149 -8.96 -21.86 5.29
CA TYR A 149 -8.03 -22.93 4.92
C TYR A 149 -8.61 -24.29 5.29
#